data_AF-A0A1C5KQB0-F1
#
_entry.id   AF-A0A1C5KQB0-F1
#
_cell.length_a   1.000
_cell.length_b   1.000
_cell.length_c   1.000
_cell.angle_alpha   90.00
_cell.angle_beta   90.00
_cell.angle_gamma   90.00
#
_symmetry.space_group_name_H-M   'P 1'
#
loop_
_entity.id
_entity.type
_entity.pdbx_description
1 polymer ?
#
loop_
_entity_poly.entity_id
_entity_poly.type
_entity_poly.pdbx_seq_one_letter_code
_entity_poly.pdbx_strand_id
1 'polypeptide(L)'
;MAGTRKTRVPMVEQIRLINECRQSGMTDADWCRENDIAVSIFYNWVSRCRKTAADQIPAANYGHLEVPRPKQDVVPIDIVPDHIPEQHTASQMLNSNLATKIKLVAKN
;
A
#
# COMPACT_ATOMS: atom_id res chain seq x y z
N MET A 1 0.74 27.10 -32.70
CA MET A 1 -0.25 27.15 -31.59
C MET A 1 0.51 27.29 -30.28
N ALA A 2 0.36 28.43 -29.60
CA ALA A 2 1.02 28.66 -28.32
C ALA A 2 0.31 27.84 -27.24
N GLY A 3 0.92 26.74 -26.80
CA GLY A 3 0.42 25.98 -25.66
C GLY A 3 0.50 26.85 -24.41
N THR A 4 -0.63 27.40 -23.98
CA THR A 4 -0.76 28.10 -22.71
C THR A 4 -0.43 27.10 -21.60
N ARG A 5 0.77 27.22 -21.01
CA ARG A 5 1.18 26.39 -19.89
C ARG A 5 0.21 26.68 -18.75
N LYS A 6 -0.69 25.74 -18.45
CA LYS A 6 -1.54 25.78 -17.27
C LYS A 6 -0.65 26.06 -16.06
N THR A 7 -1.01 27.08 -15.27
CA THR A 7 -0.29 27.47 -14.07
C THR A 7 -0.16 26.25 -13.17
N ARG A 8 1.09 25.90 -12.81
CA ARG A 8 1.34 24.75 -11.93
C ARG A 8 0.77 25.07 -10.55
N VAL A 9 -0.09 24.20 -10.04
CA VAL A 9 -0.57 24.26 -8.65
C VAL A 9 0.66 24.20 -7.71
N PRO A 10 0.85 25.18 -6.80
CA PRO A 10 2.00 25.20 -5.90
C PRO A 10 1.93 24.04 -4.89
N MET A 11 3.08 23.67 -4.32
CA MET A 11 3.20 22.52 -3.43
C MET A 11 2.23 22.57 -2.24
N VAL A 12 2.06 23.74 -1.62
CA VAL A 12 1.15 23.94 -0.48
C VAL A 12 -0.30 23.64 -0.86
N GLU A 13 -0.72 24.05 -2.06
CA GLU A 13 -2.07 23.83 -2.55
C GLU A 13 -2.28 22.35 -2.92
N GLN A 14 -1.25 21.68 -3.46
CA GLN A 14 -1.29 20.24 -3.68
C GLN A 14 -1.55 19.47 -2.38
N ILE A 15 -0.86 19.83 -1.29
CA ILE A 15 -1.08 19.22 0.03
C ILE A 15 -2.50 19.50 0.54
N ARG A 16 -3.00 20.73 0.38
CA ARG A 16 -4.37 21.10 0.79
C ARG A 16 -5.42 20.25 0.07
N LEU A 17 -5.32 20.17 -1.26
CA LEU A 17 -6.24 19.38 -2.10
C LEU A 17 -6.18 17.88 -1.77
N ILE A 18 -5.00 17.34 -1.48
CA ILE A 18 -4.86 15.95 -1.04
C ILE A 18 -5.58 15.75 0.30
N ASN A 19 -5.44 16.68 1.25
CA ASN A 19 -6.11 16.59 2.55
C ASN A 19 -7.64 16.69 2.42
N GLU A 20 -8.14 17.60 1.59
CA GLU A 20 -9.57 17.72 1.28
C GLU A 20 -10.11 16.43 0.66
N CYS A 21 -9.41 15.85 -0.31
CA CYS A 21 -9.76 14.57 -0.91
C CYS A 21 -9.85 13.46 0.16
N ARG A 22 -8.90 13.38 1.08
CA ARG A 22 -8.90 12.35 2.16
C ARG A 22 -10.03 12.55 3.17
N GLN A 23 -10.36 13.79 3.49
CA GLN A 23 -11.43 14.12 4.45
C GLN A 23 -12.84 14.00 3.84
N SER A 24 -12.95 14.07 2.52
CA SER A 24 -14.24 14.00 1.83
C SER A 24 -14.95 12.64 1.94
N GLY A 25 -14.21 11.56 2.27
CA GLY A 25 -14.76 10.21 2.40
C GLY A 25 -15.18 9.54 1.08
N MET A 26 -15.04 10.23 -0.06
CA MET A 26 -15.26 9.66 -1.40
C MET A 26 -13.98 9.04 -1.97
N THR A 27 -14.10 8.32 -3.08
CA THR A 27 -12.92 7.77 -3.78
C THR A 27 -12.11 8.91 -4.43
N ASP A 28 -10.81 8.70 -4.58
CA ASP A 28 -9.87 9.65 -5.18
C ASP A 28 -10.34 9.98 -6.60
N ALA A 29 -10.86 8.98 -7.33
CA ALA A 29 -11.35 9.13 -8.69
C ALA A 29 -12.61 10.01 -8.75
N ASP A 30 -13.56 9.80 -7.84
CA ASP A 30 -14.80 10.60 -7.78
C ASP A 30 -14.51 12.03 -7.34
N TRP A 31 -13.65 12.21 -6.33
CA TRP A 31 -13.24 13.54 -5.88
C TRP A 31 -12.51 14.30 -6.98
N CYS A 32 -11.58 13.64 -7.68
CA CYS A 32 -10.87 14.24 -8.80
C CYS A 32 -11.82 14.66 -9.93
N ARG A 33 -12.86 13.85 -10.22
CA ARG A 33 -13.88 14.18 -11.23
C ARG A 33 -14.67 15.43 -10.83
N GLU A 34 -15.08 15.52 -9.57
CA GLU A 34 -15.85 16.67 -9.06
C GLU A 34 -15.02 17.96 -9.05
N ASN A 35 -13.71 17.84 -8.82
CA ASN A 35 -12.79 18.98 -8.72
C ASN A 35 -12.07 19.32 -10.04
N ASP A 36 -12.48 18.72 -11.16
CA ASP A 36 -11.84 18.86 -12.49
C ASP A 36 -10.32 18.62 -12.48
N ILE A 37 -9.87 17.67 -11.66
CA ILE A 37 -8.47 17.26 -11.56
C ILE A 37 -8.32 15.91 -12.27
N ALA A 38 -7.37 15.83 -13.19
CA ALA A 38 -7.01 14.54 -13.77
C ALA A 38 -6.41 13.62 -12.69
N VAL A 39 -6.98 12.42 -12.54
CA VAL A 39 -6.55 11.43 -11.53
C VAL A 39 -5.04 11.13 -11.60
N SER A 40 -4.47 11.11 -12.81
CA SER A 40 -3.02 10.92 -13.01
C SER A 40 -2.17 12.06 -12.42
N ILE A 41 -2.65 13.30 -12.50
CA ILE A 41 -2.00 14.48 -11.93
C ILE A 41 -2.09 14.42 -10.40
N PHE A 42 -3.26 14.03 -9.87
CA PHE A 42 -3.45 13.85 -8.44
C PHE A 42 -2.45 12.83 -7.86
N TYR A 43 -2.32 11.64 -8.46
CA TYR A 43 -1.34 10.66 -7.98
C TYR A 43 0.12 11.11 -8.17
N ASN A 44 0.42 11.92 -9.19
CA ASN A 44 1.73 12.55 -9.32
C ASN A 44 2.03 13.49 -8.14
N TRP A 45 1.06 14.33 -7.75
CA TRP A 45 1.17 15.20 -6.59
C TRP A 45 1.33 14.40 -5.30
N VAL A 46 0.53 13.35 -5.10
CA VAL A 46 0.64 12.47 -3.92
C VAL A 46 2.02 11.84 -3.82
N SER A 47 2.56 11.31 -4.92
CA SER A 47 3.92 10.72 -4.95
C SER A 47 4.99 11.75 -4.61
N ARG A 48 4.88 12.96 -5.18
CA ARG A 48 5.82 14.06 -4.92
C ARG A 48 5.74 14.55 -3.48
N CYS A 49 4.53 14.73 -2.95
CA CYS A 49 4.32 15.18 -1.58
C CYS A 49 4.86 14.19 -0.56
N ARG A 50 4.72 12.87 -0.77
CA ARG A 50 5.35 11.87 0.10
C ARG A 50 6.88 11.95 0.13
N LYS A 51 7.53 12.38 -0.95
CA LYS A 51 8.99 12.52 -0.99
C LYS A 51 9.50 13.76 -0.27
N THR A 52 8.71 14.83 -0.22
CA THR A 52 9.16 16.14 0.28
C THR A 52 8.53 16.52 1.63
N ALA A 53 7.37 15.96 1.96
CA ALA A 53 6.58 16.26 3.14
C ALA A 53 5.81 15.00 3.59
N ALA A 54 6.54 13.91 3.83
CA ALA A 54 5.96 12.61 4.21
C ALA A 54 5.00 12.72 5.40
N ASP A 55 5.35 13.54 6.39
CA ASP A 55 4.57 13.72 7.62
C ASP A 55 3.24 14.48 7.42
N GLN A 56 3.07 15.16 6.27
CA GLN A 56 1.89 15.99 5.98
C GLN A 56 0.87 15.33 5.05
N ILE A 57 1.16 14.13 4.54
CA ILE A 57 0.26 13.39 3.65
C ILE A 57 -0.35 12.21 4.40
N PRO A 58 -1.64 12.30 4.79
CA PRO A 58 -2.34 11.20 5.43
C PRO A 58 -2.33 9.94 4.57
N ALA A 59 -2.34 8.79 5.23
CA ALA A 59 -2.56 7.51 4.56
C ALA A 59 -3.91 7.53 3.82
N ALA A 60 -4.00 6.77 2.75
CA ALA A 60 -5.25 6.67 2.01
C ALA A 60 -6.28 5.91 2.87
N ASN A 61 -7.45 6.51 3.08
CA ASN A 61 -8.52 5.98 3.95
C ASN A 61 -9.23 4.72 3.39
N TYR A 62 -8.65 4.06 2.38
CA TYR A 62 -9.22 2.85 1.80
C TYR A 62 -9.06 1.67 2.75
N GLY A 63 -10.06 1.43 3.59
CA GLY A 63 -10.20 0.18 4.36
C GLY A 63 -10.19 0.32 5.88
N HIS A 64 -9.99 1.52 6.43
CA HIS A 64 -10.24 1.76 7.85
C HIS A 64 -11.67 2.30 8.02
N LEU A 65 -12.63 1.39 8.01
CA LEU A 65 -13.92 1.69 8.64
C LEU A 65 -13.60 1.92 10.12
N GLU A 66 -13.69 3.15 10.61
CA GLU A 66 -13.60 3.50 12.04
C GLU A 66 -14.67 2.75 12.87
N VAL A 67 -15.70 2.22 12.19
CA VAL A 67 -16.65 1.27 12.72
C VAL A 67 -15.99 -0.11 12.74
N PRO A 68 -15.80 -0.76 13.92
CA PRO A 68 -15.36 -2.15 13.96
C PRO A 68 -16.24 -2.96 13.02
N ARG A 69 -15.64 -3.66 12.05
CA ARG A 69 -16.41 -4.53 11.16
C ARG A 69 -17.28 -5.43 12.04
N PRO A 70 -18.59 -5.58 11.75
CA PRO A 70 -19.42 -6.55 12.44
C PRO A 70 -18.65 -7.86 12.49
N LYS A 71 -18.54 -8.47 13.69
CA LYS A 71 -17.81 -9.73 13.88
C LYS A 71 -18.31 -10.68 12.80
N GLN A 72 -17.44 -11.04 11.86
CA GLN A 72 -17.80 -11.98 10.82
C GLN A 72 -18.21 -13.27 11.53
N ASP A 73 -19.37 -13.82 11.16
CA ASP A 73 -19.80 -15.11 11.69
C ASP A 73 -18.90 -16.17 11.06
N VAL A 74 -17.93 -16.65 11.84
CA VAL A 74 -16.93 -17.62 11.37
C VAL A 74 -17.51 -19.01 11.59
N VAL A 75 -17.82 -19.69 10.50
CA VAL A 75 -18.23 -21.10 10.53
C VAL A 75 -16.97 -21.97 10.45
N PRO A 76 -16.78 -22.94 11.37
CA PRO A 76 -15.70 -23.90 11.25
C PRO A 76 -15.87 -24.75 10.00
N ILE A 77 -14.80 -24.90 9.23
CA ILE A 77 -14.74 -25.80 8.07
C ILE A 77 -13.82 -26.96 8.46
N ASP A 78 -14.30 -28.18 8.26
CA ASP A 78 -13.46 -29.37 8.37
C ASP A 78 -12.54 -29.43 7.15
N ILE A 79 -11.24 -29.21 7.38
CA ILE A 79 -10.22 -29.45 6.36
C ILE A 79 -10.01 -30.96 6.30
N VAL A 80 -10.72 -31.61 5.37
CA VAL A 80 -10.41 -32.98 4.97
C VAL A 80 -9.05 -32.94 4.25
N PRO A 81 -8.02 -33.65 4.71
CA PRO A 81 -6.80 -33.78 3.95
C PRO A 81 -7.12 -34.56 2.67
N ASP A 82 -7.28 -33.86 1.55
CA ASP A 82 -7.11 -34.51 0.26
C ASP A 82 -5.66 -34.99 0.21
N HIS A 83 -5.47 -36.31 0.09
CA HIS A 83 -4.15 -36.91 -0.01
C HIS A 83 -3.42 -36.40 -1.27
N ILE A 84 -2.72 -35.28 -1.13
CA ILE A 84 -1.70 -34.81 -2.05
C ILE A 84 -0.36 -35.18 -1.42
N PRO A 85 0.46 -36.05 -2.05
CA PRO A 85 1.78 -36.37 -1.54
C PRO A 85 2.58 -35.09 -1.31
N GLU A 86 2.96 -34.90 -0.06
CA GLU A 86 3.66 -33.75 0.47
C GLU A 86 5.03 -33.60 -0.23
N GLN A 87 5.13 -32.71 -1.22
CA GLN A 87 6.42 -32.28 -1.79
C GLN A 87 7.12 -31.36 -0.77
N HIS A 88 7.85 -31.95 0.17
CA HIS A 88 8.78 -31.26 1.06
C HIS A 88 10.01 -30.75 0.29
N THR A 89 9.85 -29.71 -0.53
CA THR A 89 10.97 -29.07 -1.23
C THR A 89 11.50 -27.84 -0.50
N ALA A 90 10.74 -27.25 0.45
CA ALA A 90 11.18 -26.04 1.16
C ALA A 90 12.16 -26.31 2.33
N SER A 91 12.09 -27.48 2.97
CA SER A 91 12.89 -27.78 4.17
C SER A 91 14.32 -28.24 3.87
N GLN A 92 14.65 -28.61 2.63
CA GLN A 92 16.01 -29.05 2.28
C GLN A 92 16.98 -27.88 2.03
N MET A 93 16.52 -26.72 1.54
CA MET A 93 17.41 -25.58 1.27
C MET A 93 17.90 -24.84 2.53
N LEU A 94 17.14 -24.87 3.63
CA LEU A 94 17.53 -24.16 4.86
C LEU A 94 18.61 -24.94 5.64
N ASN A 95 18.56 -26.27 5.61
CA ASN A 95 19.45 -27.14 6.38
C ASN A 95 20.89 -27.19 5.83
N SER A 96 21.10 -26.98 4.53
CA SER A 96 22.44 -26.93 3.93
C SER A 96 23.24 -25.69 4.36
N ASN A 97 22.56 -24.60 4.70
CA ASN A 97 23.20 -23.32 5.03
C ASN A 97 23.58 -23.18 6.51
N LEU A 98 22.85 -23.87 7.42
CA LEU A 98 23.17 -23.85 8.84
C LEU A 98 24.36 -24.77 9.18
N ALA A 99 24.47 -25.93 8.50
CA ALA A 99 25.54 -26.89 8.73
C ALA A 99 26.93 -26.37 8.32
N THR A 100 27.01 -25.51 7.29
CA THR A 100 28.28 -24.93 6.83
C THR A 100 28.76 -23.79 7.72
N LYS A 101 27.85 -23.02 8.33
CA LYS A 101 28.22 -21.90 9.22
C LYS A 101 28.76 -22.36 10.57
N ILE A 102 28.32 -23.49 11.11
CA ILE A 102 28.77 -23.96 12.43
C ILE A 102 30.21 -24.49 12.39
N LYS A 103 30.70 -25.03 11.26
CA LYS A 103 32.09 -25.54 11.15
C LYS A 103 33.17 -24.45 11.08
N LEU A 104 32.83 -23.21 10.73
CA LEU A 104 33.83 -22.15 10.57
C LEU A 104 34.19 -21.43 11.88
N VAL A 105 33.40 -21.59 12.95
CA VAL A 105 33.66 -20.96 14.26
C VAL A 105 34.51 -21.82 15.20
N ALA A 106 34.75 -23.10 14.87
CA ALA A 106 35.52 -24.01 15.72
C ALA A 106 36.98 -24.22 15.26
N LYS A 107 37.50 -23.38 14.35
CA LYS A 107 38.90 -23.48 13.90
C LYS A 107 39.54 -22.11 13.73
N ASN A 108 39.65 -21.40 14.85
CA ASN A 108 40.75 -20.46 15.10
C ASN A 108 41.15 -20.56 16.57
#